data_AF-A0A522P9Q5-F1
#
_entry.id   AF-A0A522P9Q5-F1
#
_cell.length_a   1.000
_cell.length_b   1.000
_cell.length_c   1.000
_cell.angle_alpha   90.00
_cell.angle_beta   90.00
_cell.angle_gamma   90.00
#
_symmetry.space_group_name_H-M   'P 1'
#
loop_
_entity.id
_entity.type
_entity.pdbx_description
1 polymer ?
#
loop_
_entity_poly.entity_id
_entity_poly.type
_entity_poly.pdbx_seq_one_letter_code
_entity_poly.pdbx_strand_id
1 'polypeptide(L)'
;MSVLAMQEAAGGVAAVVGVTAALLAARFAGRASPALPVTRRANEGAAAAAQTDVDFAEPWRRAGDRALHTLLQHLSERQRAEYEQKSAFTVVAPSGNTYHLSRDDVVAKIGRRIFRLCILPCTRQSIPVWDVVLARKLLIEADEQAFLATARRWPWPNDYR
;
A
#
# COMPACT_ATOMS: atom_id res chain seq x y z
N MET A 1 27.73 -37.97 -1.64
CA MET A 1 27.59 -38.47 -3.02
C MET A 1 26.66 -39.66 -3.02
N SER A 2 25.72 -39.66 -3.98
CA SER A 2 24.85 -40.75 -4.45
C SER A 2 23.68 -41.22 -3.55
N VAL A 3 22.45 -40.81 -3.86
CA VAL A 3 21.42 -41.35 -4.80
C VAL A 3 20.62 -42.50 -4.18
N LEU A 4 19.33 -42.28 -3.88
CA LEU A 4 18.19 -43.04 -4.43
C LEU A 4 16.88 -42.61 -3.75
N ALA A 5 16.10 -41.84 -4.52
CA ALA A 5 14.66 -41.77 -4.39
C ALA A 5 14.05 -43.04 -4.99
N MET A 6 12.99 -43.55 -4.34
CA MET A 6 11.78 -44.15 -4.93
C MET A 6 11.17 -45.13 -3.92
N GLN A 7 9.94 -44.86 -3.49
CA GLN A 7 8.98 -45.95 -3.34
C GLN A 7 7.57 -45.44 -3.61
N GLU A 8 6.98 -45.98 -4.66
CA GLU A 8 5.57 -45.87 -5.04
C GLU A 8 4.67 -46.63 -4.05
N ALA A 9 3.39 -46.25 -4.00
CA ALA A 9 2.31 -47.22 -3.85
C ALA A 9 1.03 -46.71 -4.54
N ALA A 10 0.57 -47.52 -5.49
CA ALA A 10 -0.59 -47.36 -6.34
C ALA A 10 -1.92 -47.72 -5.64
N GLY A 11 -3.03 -47.36 -6.30
CA GLY A 11 -4.33 -48.03 -6.21
C GLY A 11 -5.41 -47.19 -5.52
N GLY A 12 -6.59 -46.96 -6.08
CA GLY A 12 -7.21 -47.56 -7.26
C GLY A 12 -8.53 -46.85 -7.63
N VAL A 13 -8.94 -47.11 -8.86
CA VAL A 13 -10.13 -46.62 -9.54
C VAL A 13 -11.33 -47.51 -9.23
N ALA A 14 -12.52 -46.94 -8.99
CA ALA A 14 -13.79 -47.56 -9.38
C ALA A 14 -14.93 -46.52 -9.38
N ALA A 15 -15.46 -46.27 -10.59
CA ALA A 15 -16.69 -45.54 -10.84
C ALA A 15 -17.92 -46.42 -10.61
N VAL A 16 -19.07 -45.83 -10.22
CA VAL A 16 -20.39 -46.39 -10.52
C VAL A 16 -21.36 -45.26 -10.90
N VAL A 17 -21.99 -45.48 -12.04
CA VAL A 17 -23.00 -44.70 -12.77
C VAL A 17 -24.37 -44.79 -12.09
N GLY A 18 -25.19 -43.74 -12.21
CA GLY A 18 -26.61 -43.78 -11.86
C GLY A 18 -27.41 -42.66 -12.51
N VAL A 19 -27.73 -42.84 -13.79
CA VAL A 19 -28.70 -42.03 -14.56
C VAL A 19 -30.12 -42.46 -14.17
N THR A 20 -31.01 -41.50 -13.88
CA THR A 20 -32.44 -41.63 -14.25
C THR A 20 -33.05 -40.25 -14.45
N ALA A 21 -33.35 -39.95 -15.71
CA ALA A 21 -34.29 -38.93 -16.13
C ALA A 21 -35.72 -39.48 -16.01
N ALA A 22 -36.68 -38.65 -15.59
CA ALA A 22 -38.09 -38.88 -15.82
C ALA A 22 -38.80 -37.55 -16.11
N LEU A 23 -39.17 -37.40 -17.38
CA LEU A 23 -40.12 -36.42 -17.90
C LEU A 23 -41.50 -36.61 -17.26
N LEU A 24 -42.23 -35.52 -17.01
CA LEU A 24 -43.62 -35.43 -17.46
C LEU A 24 -44.12 -33.98 -17.51
N ALA A 25 -44.61 -33.63 -18.69
CA ALA A 25 -45.18 -32.35 -19.06
C ALA A 25 -46.58 -32.15 -18.44
N ALA A 26 -46.92 -30.91 -18.08
CA ALA A 26 -48.31 -30.50 -17.94
C ALA A 26 -48.50 -29.00 -18.28
N ARG A 27 -49.07 -28.81 -19.48
CA ARG A 27 -50.12 -27.84 -19.86
C ARG A 27 -49.89 -26.34 -19.67
N PHE A 28 -49.70 -25.69 -20.81
CA PHE A 28 -50.17 -24.33 -21.08
C PHE A 28 -51.69 -24.25 -20.94
N ALA A 29 -52.17 -23.40 -20.04
CA ALA A 29 -53.50 -22.81 -20.09
C ALA A 29 -53.38 -21.39 -19.54
N GLY A 30 -53.75 -20.41 -20.38
CA GLY A 30 -53.58 -19.00 -20.11
C GLY A 30 -54.26 -18.55 -18.82
N ARG A 31 -53.60 -17.64 -18.12
CA ARG A 31 -54.21 -16.82 -17.09
C ARG A 31 -53.66 -15.41 -17.23
N ALA A 32 -54.60 -14.48 -17.45
CA ALA A 32 -54.36 -13.06 -17.63
C ALA A 32 -53.42 -12.50 -16.55
N SER A 33 -52.42 -11.72 -16.98
CA SER A 33 -51.62 -10.89 -16.08
C SER A 33 -52.48 -9.77 -15.49
N PRO A 34 -52.67 -9.68 -14.17
CA PRO A 34 -53.07 -8.42 -13.56
C PRO A 34 -51.81 -7.56 -13.39
N ALA A 35 -51.85 -6.35 -13.96
CA ALA A 35 -50.83 -5.34 -13.72
C ALA A 35 -50.76 -5.03 -12.21
N LEU A 36 -49.58 -5.25 -11.61
CA LEU A 36 -49.32 -4.86 -10.23
C LEU A 36 -49.22 -3.32 -10.15
N PRO A 37 -49.85 -2.69 -9.14
CA PRO A 37 -49.69 -1.27 -8.90
C PRO A 37 -48.25 -0.98 -8.45
N VAL A 38 -47.62 -0.01 -9.10
CA VAL A 38 -46.33 0.56 -8.69
C VAL A 38 -46.48 1.14 -7.29
N THR A 39 -46.08 0.37 -6.27
CA THR A 39 -45.97 0.88 -4.91
C THR A 39 -44.68 1.65 -4.77
N ARG A 40 -44.83 2.96 -4.89
CA ARG A 40 -43.98 4.01 -4.34
C ARG A 40 -43.62 3.72 -2.87
N ARG A 41 -42.40 3.21 -2.61
CA ARG A 41 -41.56 3.53 -1.43
C ARG A 41 -40.14 2.97 -1.60
N ALA A 42 -39.46 3.44 -2.66
CA ALA A 42 -38.01 3.32 -2.81
C ALA A 42 -37.24 4.35 -1.95
N ASN A 43 -37.74 4.70 -0.75
CA ASN A 43 -37.17 5.79 0.06
C ASN A 43 -36.79 5.40 1.50
N GLU A 44 -36.93 4.13 1.90
CA GLU A 44 -36.56 3.70 3.27
C GLU A 44 -35.16 3.03 3.35
N GLY A 45 -34.58 2.63 2.21
CA GLY A 45 -33.21 2.11 2.14
C GLY A 45 -32.12 3.17 1.86
N ALA A 46 -32.51 4.38 1.44
CA ALA A 46 -31.57 5.46 1.12
C ALA A 46 -31.20 6.33 2.35
N ALA A 47 -31.96 6.25 3.44
CA ALA A 47 -31.72 7.02 4.66
C ALA A 47 -30.64 6.41 5.58
N ALA A 48 -30.21 5.17 5.33
CA ALA A 48 -29.14 4.49 6.08
C ALA A 48 -27.76 4.60 5.43
N ALA A 49 -27.64 5.29 4.29
CA ALA A 49 -26.37 5.66 3.67
C ALA A 49 -26.06 7.14 3.87
N ALA A 50 -26.47 7.72 5.00
CA ALA A 50 -25.83 8.90 5.54
C ALA A 50 -24.43 8.48 6.01
N GLN A 51 -23.55 8.26 5.03
CA GLN A 51 -22.10 8.23 5.23
C GLN A 51 -21.78 9.48 6.04
N THR A 52 -21.42 9.31 7.30
CA THR A 52 -20.71 10.33 8.06
C THR A 52 -19.48 10.69 7.23
N ASP A 53 -19.49 11.88 6.67
CA ASP A 53 -18.30 12.55 6.14
C ASP A 53 -17.42 12.86 7.35
N VAL A 54 -16.72 11.84 7.83
CA VAL A 54 -15.83 11.97 8.99
C VAL A 54 -14.70 12.87 8.53
N ASP A 55 -14.64 14.08 9.10
CA ASP A 55 -13.55 15.02 8.86
C ASP A 55 -12.23 14.42 9.38
N PHE A 56 -11.51 13.74 8.49
CA PHE A 56 -10.19 13.18 8.77
C PHE A 56 -9.09 14.26 8.80
N ALA A 57 -9.39 15.52 8.47
CA ALA A 57 -8.36 16.55 8.37
C ALA A 57 -7.73 16.84 9.73
N GLU A 58 -8.53 16.94 10.81
CA GLU A 58 -8.02 17.23 12.14
C GLU A 58 -7.17 16.07 12.73
N PRO A 59 -7.64 14.80 12.72
CA PRO A 59 -6.80 13.67 13.08
C PRO A 59 -5.51 13.58 12.25
N TRP A 60 -5.59 13.87 10.94
CA TRP A 60 -4.44 13.83 10.04
C TRP A 60 -3.42 14.94 10.35
N ARG A 61 -3.88 16.17 10.61
CA ARG A 61 -3.01 17.27 11.06
C ARG A 61 -2.24 16.87 12.32
N ARG A 62 -2.95 16.38 13.35
CA ARG A 62 -2.30 15.94 14.60
C ARG A 62 -1.31 14.80 14.39
N ALA A 63 -1.59 13.87 13.48
CA ALA A 63 -0.64 12.82 13.13
C ALA A 63 0.61 13.39 12.46
N GLY A 64 0.44 14.36 11.55
CA GLY A 64 1.53 15.11 10.95
C GLY A 64 2.39 15.85 11.96
N ASP A 65 1.78 16.55 12.92
CA ASP A 65 2.50 17.29 13.96
C ASP A 65 3.32 16.36 14.87
N ARG A 66 2.73 15.22 15.28
CA ARG A 66 3.46 14.21 16.05
C ARG A 66 4.62 13.63 15.26
N ALA A 67 4.41 13.29 14.00
CA ALA A 67 5.45 12.74 13.14
C ALA A 67 6.60 13.75 12.94
N LEU A 68 6.30 15.03 12.75
CA LEU A 68 7.31 16.10 12.68
C LEU A 68 8.08 16.20 14.00
N HIS A 69 7.37 16.21 15.13
CA HIS A 69 8.01 16.27 16.44
C HIS A 69 8.97 15.09 16.66
N THR A 70 8.54 13.87 16.33
CA THR A 70 9.37 12.66 16.41
C THR A 70 10.59 12.77 15.49
N LEU A 71 10.43 13.24 14.25
CA LEU A 71 11.56 13.48 13.34
C LEU A 71 12.57 14.41 13.98
N LEU A 72 12.13 15.56 14.49
CA LEU A 72 13.01 16.57 15.11
C LEU A 72 13.80 15.99 16.30
N GLN A 73 13.17 15.15 17.13
CA GLN A 73 13.84 14.48 18.26
C GLN A 73 14.99 13.56 17.80
N HIS A 74 14.93 13.02 16.57
CA HIS A 74 15.96 12.14 16.02
C HIS A 74 17.01 12.86 15.16
N LEU A 75 16.90 14.18 15.02
CA LEU A 75 17.91 15.01 14.36
C LEU A 75 18.97 15.45 15.36
N SER A 76 20.24 15.36 14.95
CA SER A 76 21.32 16.08 15.63
C SER A 76 21.09 17.59 15.57
N GLU A 77 21.75 18.36 16.44
CA GLU A 77 21.65 19.83 16.44
C GLU A 77 21.96 20.44 15.07
N ARG A 78 23.02 19.94 14.41
CA ARG A 78 23.38 20.36 13.06
C ARG A 78 22.26 20.08 12.05
N GLN A 79 21.73 18.86 12.05
CA GLN A 79 20.65 18.47 11.13
C GLN A 79 19.38 19.29 11.38
N ARG A 80 19.09 19.60 12.64
CA ARG A 80 17.97 20.44 13.03
C ARG A 80 18.13 21.86 12.50
N ALA A 81 19.31 22.46 12.65
CA ALA A 81 19.61 23.78 12.08
C ALA A 81 19.51 23.79 10.54
N GLU A 82 20.00 22.73 9.88
CA GLU A 82 19.83 22.56 8.44
C GLU A 82 18.34 22.50 8.04
N TYR A 83 17.54 21.72 8.78
CA TYR A 83 16.10 21.59 8.55
C TYR A 83 15.35 22.90 8.76
N GLU A 84 15.64 23.64 9.84
CA GLU A 84 15.01 24.94 10.12
C GLU A 84 15.32 25.97 9.02
N GLN A 85 16.52 25.95 8.45
CA GLN A 85 16.91 26.89 7.41
C GLN A 85 16.40 26.51 6.01
N LYS A 86 16.39 25.22 5.68
CA LYS A 86 16.23 24.73 4.29
C LYS A 86 15.07 23.76 4.09
N SER A 87 14.35 23.39 5.15
CA SER A 87 13.35 22.32 5.15
C SER A 87 13.91 20.97 4.67
N ALA A 88 15.22 20.77 4.83
CA ALA A 88 15.94 19.56 4.43
C ALA A 88 17.21 19.45 5.27
N PHE A 89 17.72 18.22 5.44
CA PHE A 89 18.91 17.97 6.26
C PHE A 89 19.78 16.86 5.67
N THR A 90 21.03 16.82 6.12
CA THR A 90 22.05 15.91 5.59
C THR A 90 22.23 14.70 6.50
N VAL A 91 22.24 13.52 5.90
CA VAL A 91 22.57 12.24 6.53
C VAL A 91 23.85 11.70 5.88
N VAL A 92 24.80 11.26 6.69
CA VAL A 92 26.02 10.61 6.22
C VAL A 92 25.88 9.13 6.56
N ALA A 93 25.90 8.28 5.54
CA ALA A 93 25.81 6.84 5.72
C ALA A 93 27.16 6.26 6.19
N PRO A 94 27.18 5.01 6.73
CA PRO A 94 28.41 4.36 7.16
C PRO A 94 29.49 4.25 6.06
N SER A 95 29.10 4.18 4.78
CA SER A 95 30.04 4.18 3.64
C SER A 95 30.71 5.53 3.38
N GLY A 96 30.27 6.61 4.04
CA GLY A 96 30.70 7.98 3.78
C GLY A 96 29.91 8.69 2.67
N ASN A 97 28.96 8.02 2.01
CA ASN A 97 28.04 8.67 1.08
C ASN A 97 27.14 9.66 1.82
N THR A 98 26.76 10.72 1.12
CA THR A 98 25.97 11.82 1.70
C THR A 98 24.58 11.85 1.08
N TYR A 99 23.55 11.95 1.90
CA TYR A 99 22.15 11.98 1.50
C TYR A 99 21.51 13.25 2.02
N HIS A 100 20.96 14.05 1.11
CA HIS A 100 20.19 15.23 1.48
C HIS A 100 18.71 14.87 1.43
N LEU A 101 18.06 14.85 2.59
CA LEU A 101 16.68 14.41 2.75
C LEU A 101 15.77 15.64 2.81
N SER A 102 14.82 15.69 1.89
CA SER A 102 13.70 16.62 1.94
C SER A 102 12.41 15.86 2.28
N ARG A 103 11.29 16.60 2.30
CA ARG A 103 9.96 16.02 2.40
C ARG A 103 9.70 14.97 1.31
N ASP A 104 10.03 15.29 0.07
CA ASP A 104 9.54 14.57 -1.10
C ASP A 104 10.55 13.56 -1.64
N ASP A 105 11.84 13.84 -1.48
CA ASP A 105 12.91 13.08 -2.11
C ASP A 105 14.18 12.99 -1.27
N VAL A 106 15.12 12.20 -1.79
CA VAL A 106 16.47 12.04 -1.27
C VAL A 106 17.46 12.32 -2.39
N VAL A 107 18.31 13.33 -2.23
CA VAL A 107 19.43 13.57 -3.15
C VAL A 107 20.67 12.90 -2.59
N ALA A 108 21.09 11.81 -3.21
CA ALA A 108 22.25 11.02 -2.80
C ALA A 108 23.50 11.42 -3.60
N LYS A 109 24.57 11.74 -2.89
CA LYS A 109 25.93 11.89 -3.44
C LYS A 109 26.73 10.63 -3.11
N ILE A 110 26.94 9.80 -4.13
CA ILE A 110 27.65 8.53 -4.03
C ILE A 110 28.92 8.63 -4.86
N GLY A 111 30.07 8.68 -4.17
CA GLY A 111 31.35 9.04 -4.77
C GLY A 111 31.28 10.38 -5.50
N ARG A 112 31.47 10.37 -6.83
CA ARG A 112 31.41 11.56 -7.70
C ARG A 112 30.06 11.78 -8.38
N ARG A 113 29.07 10.92 -8.14
CA ARG A 113 27.77 10.95 -8.82
C ARG A 113 26.68 11.45 -7.88
N ILE A 114 25.71 12.14 -8.46
CA ILE A 114 24.51 12.63 -7.77
C ILE A 114 23.31 11.88 -8.32
N PHE A 115 22.46 11.38 -7.43
CA PHE A 115 21.23 10.66 -7.75
C PHE A 115 20.07 11.28 -6.99
N ARG A 116 18.90 11.36 -7.65
CA ARG A 116 17.64 11.70 -6.99
C ARG A 116 16.87 10.41 -6.78
N LEU A 117 16.65 10.06 -5.53
CA LEU A 117 16.12 8.78 -5.07
C LEU A 117 14.85 9.00 -4.27
N CYS A 118 13.95 8.02 -4.30
CA CYS A 118 12.76 8.01 -3.47
C CYS A 118 12.43 6.58 -3.03
N ILE A 119 11.99 6.45 -1.78
CA ILE A 119 11.30 5.26 -1.28
C ILE A 119 9.89 5.69 -0.94
N LEU A 120 8.92 5.00 -1.54
CA LEU A 120 7.51 5.15 -1.22
C LEU A 120 7.05 3.91 -0.46
N PRO A 121 6.44 4.05 0.73
CA PRO A 121 5.91 2.91 1.46
C PRO A 121 4.86 2.14 0.64
N CYS A 122 4.99 0.82 0.56
CA CYS A 122 4.03 -0.05 -0.11
C CYS A 122 2.85 -0.41 0.80
N THR A 123 2.13 0.59 1.32
CA THR A 123 0.93 0.39 2.14
C THR A 123 -0.29 1.01 1.47
N ARG A 124 -1.47 0.45 1.74
CA ARG A 124 -2.76 1.02 1.32
C ARG A 124 -3.19 2.20 2.20
N GLN A 125 -2.58 2.35 3.37
CA GLN A 125 -2.89 3.41 4.32
C GLN A 125 -1.97 4.61 4.08
N SER A 126 -2.52 5.83 4.25
CA SER A 126 -1.71 7.05 4.21
C SER A 126 -0.82 7.12 5.45
N ILE A 127 0.47 7.38 5.25
CA ILE A 127 1.45 7.56 6.33
C ILE A 127 1.81 9.05 6.41
N PRO A 128 1.85 9.66 7.60
CA PRO A 128 2.32 11.04 7.76
C PRO A 128 3.70 11.22 7.11
N VAL A 129 3.84 12.26 6.30
CA VAL A 129 5.04 12.45 5.47
C VAL A 129 6.34 12.46 6.28
N TRP A 130 6.32 12.99 7.50
CA TRP A 130 7.50 13.06 8.36
C TRP A 130 7.92 11.71 8.95
N ASP A 131 6.99 10.76 9.11
CA ASP A 131 7.33 9.37 9.45
C ASP A 131 8.06 8.69 8.28
N VAL A 132 7.67 9.01 7.03
CA VAL A 132 8.37 8.53 5.83
C VAL A 132 9.80 9.09 5.77
N VAL A 133 9.98 10.39 6.05
CA VAL A 133 11.31 11.02 6.10
C VAL A 133 12.17 10.42 7.21
N LEU A 134 11.60 10.21 8.40
CA LEU A 134 12.30 9.56 9.52
C LEU A 134 12.70 8.13 9.16
N ALA A 135 11.80 7.35 8.56
CA ALA A 135 12.11 5.98 8.11
C ALA A 135 13.26 5.95 7.09
N ARG A 136 13.28 6.90 6.14
CA ARG A 136 14.41 7.04 5.18
C ARG A 136 15.72 7.32 5.91
N LYS A 137 15.73 8.26 6.87
CA LYS A 137 16.92 8.58 7.69
C LYS A 137 17.43 7.32 8.40
N LEU A 138 16.57 6.67 9.16
CA LEU A 138 16.91 5.48 9.94
C LEU A 138 17.43 4.35 9.05
N LEU A 139 16.81 4.14 7.88
CA LEU A 139 17.25 3.11 6.94
C LEU A 139 18.64 3.44 6.36
N ILE A 140 18.92 4.69 6.00
CA ILE A 140 20.24 5.10 5.49
C ILE A 140 21.32 4.92 6.57
N GLU A 141 21.01 5.26 7.83
CA GLU A 141 21.96 5.18 8.95
C GLU A 141 22.22 3.74 9.38
N ALA A 142 21.20 2.87 9.36
CA ALA A 142 21.30 1.49 9.82
C ALA A 142 21.71 0.51 8.71
N ASP A 143 21.15 0.64 7.50
CA ASP A 143 21.37 -0.26 6.36
C ASP A 143 21.22 0.48 5.01
N GLU A 144 22.30 1.17 4.64
CA GLU A 144 22.38 1.88 3.37
C GLU A 144 22.15 0.96 2.15
N GLN A 145 22.58 -0.30 2.23
CA GLN A 145 22.42 -1.23 1.11
C GLN A 145 20.94 -1.55 0.89
N ALA A 146 20.18 -1.79 1.95
CA ALA A 146 18.73 -1.96 1.88
C ALA A 146 18.02 -0.71 1.36
N PHE A 147 18.48 0.49 1.77
CA PHE A 147 17.98 1.75 1.21
C PHE A 147 18.17 1.78 -0.31
N LEU A 148 19.41 1.55 -0.80
CA LEU A 148 19.74 1.62 -2.22
C LEU A 148 19.05 0.53 -3.06
N ALA A 149 18.86 -0.67 -2.50
CA ALA A 149 18.14 -1.75 -3.16
C ALA A 149 16.64 -1.45 -3.35
N THR A 150 16.06 -0.68 -2.42
CA THR A 150 14.62 -0.34 -2.43
C THR A 150 14.34 0.96 -3.18
N ALA A 151 15.28 1.91 -3.13
CA ALA A 151 15.11 3.24 -3.69
C ALA A 151 14.96 3.22 -5.22
N ARG A 152 14.03 4.04 -5.72
CA ARG A 152 13.81 4.25 -7.15
C ARG A 152 14.35 5.59 -7.58
N ARG A 153 14.80 5.70 -8.84
CA ARG A 153 15.24 6.98 -9.43
C ARG A 153 14.05 7.89 -9.69
N TRP A 154 14.21 9.17 -9.42
CA TRP A 154 13.27 10.23 -9.77
C TRP A 154 13.70 10.93 -11.08
N PRO A 155 12.75 11.37 -11.94
CA PRO A 155 11.31 11.18 -11.83
C PRO A 155 10.92 9.73 -12.07
N TRP A 156 9.96 9.27 -11.28
CA TRP A 156 9.36 7.96 -11.54
C TRP A 156 8.53 8.08 -12.83
N PRO A 157 8.69 7.20 -13.84
CA PRO A 157 7.80 7.20 -14.98
C PRO A 157 6.37 6.99 -14.45
N ASN A 158 5.52 7.98 -14.67
CA ASN A 158 4.14 8.01 -14.20
C ASN A 158 3.30 7.09 -15.11
N ASP A 159 3.58 5.79 -15.09
CA ASP A 159 2.90 4.80 -15.93
C ASP A 159 1.58 4.32 -15.31
N TYR A 160 0.87 5.20 -14.60
CA TYR A 160 -0.54 4.97 -14.27
C TYR A 160 -1.37 5.27 -15.53
N ARG A 161 -1.48 4.27 -16.42
CA ARG A 161 -2.52 4.20 -17.46
C ARG A 161 -3.71 3.40 -16.96
#